data_AF-A0A6F8T6L8-F1
#
_entry.id   AF-A0A6F8T6L8-F1
#
_cell.length_a   1.000
_cell.length_b   1.000
_cell.length_c   1.000
_cell.angle_alpha   90.00
_cell.angle_beta   90.00
_cell.angle_gamma   90.00
#
_symmetry.space_group_name_H-M   'P 1'
#
loop_
_entity.id
_entity.type
_entity.pdbx_description
1 polymer ?
#
loop_
_entity_poly.entity_id
_entity_poly.type
_entity_poly.pdbx_seq_one_letter_code
_entity_poly.pdbx_strand_id
1 'polypeptide(L)'
;MLIKNSIDLIAEGEINIHQKQHYPGIGLNHDRNLQWIECEINKKIYSVLNVHGLWNGKGKKDSPERINQSKRIRHFMDTINTPKILCGDFNLRPDTQSMKILEQGMINLVRINNIRSTRTRFYPKEEKFADYILTSPEIVVNEFTVMDDEVSDHSALYIDFS
;
A
#
# COMPACT_ATOMS: atom_id res chain seq x y z
N MET A 1 -5.21 -1.41 11.72
CA MET A 1 -3.79 -1.82 11.59
C MET A 1 -3.41 -2.62 12.83
N LEU A 2 -2.54 -3.63 12.72
CA LEU A 2 -2.03 -4.36 13.89
C LEU A 2 -0.63 -3.83 14.21
N ILE A 3 -0.41 -3.40 15.44
CA ILE A 3 0.81 -2.71 15.87
C ILE A 3 1.31 -3.41 17.13
N LYS A 4 2.62 -3.62 17.22
CA LYS A 4 3.23 -4.23 18.40
C LYS A 4 3.13 -3.26 19.58
N ASN A 5 2.69 -3.75 20.74
CA ASN A 5 2.48 -2.93 21.95
C ASN A 5 3.73 -2.19 22.46
N SER A 6 4.92 -2.53 21.98
CA SER A 6 6.17 -1.86 22.32
C SER A 6 6.50 -0.66 21.42
N ILE A 7 5.66 -0.33 20.45
CA ILE A 7 5.82 0.84 19.57
C ILE A 7 5.02 1.99 20.17
N ASP A 8 5.68 3.12 20.41
CA ASP A 8 5.05 4.32 20.94
C ASP A 8 4.25 5.01 19.84
N LEU A 9 2.92 5.02 19.99
CA LEU A 9 2.01 5.70 19.07
C LEU A 9 1.83 7.17 19.46
N ILE A 10 2.08 8.06 18.50
CA ILE A 10 1.90 9.51 18.65
C ILE A 10 0.51 9.92 18.17
N ALA A 11 0.11 9.41 17.00
CA ALA A 11 -1.19 9.65 16.41
C ALA A 11 -1.63 8.50 15.51
N GLU A 12 -2.93 8.36 15.29
CA GLU A 12 -3.49 7.41 14.34
C GLU A 12 -4.79 7.94 13.73
N GLY A 13 -5.18 7.37 12.60
CA GLY A 13 -6.47 7.67 11.99
C GLY A 13 -6.74 6.92 10.71
N GLU A 14 -7.82 7.32 10.05
CA GLU A 14 -8.18 6.83 8.73
C GLU A 14 -8.71 7.96 7.84
N ILE A 15 -8.54 7.80 6.53
CA ILE A 15 -9.14 8.69 5.53
C ILE A 15 -9.87 7.85 4.48
N ASN A 16 -11.01 8.36 3.99
CA ASN A 16 -11.69 7.73 2.87
C ASN A 16 -10.97 8.03 1.55
N ILE A 17 -10.49 6.98 0.90
CA ILE A 17 -9.76 7.05 -0.37
C ILE A 17 -10.62 6.65 -1.56
N HIS A 18 -11.70 5.91 -1.32
CA HIS A 18 -12.71 5.60 -2.32
C HIS A 18 -14.07 5.42 -1.65
N GLN A 19 -15.07 6.10 -2.20
CA GLN A 19 -16.45 5.98 -1.77
C GLN A 19 -17.27 5.32 -2.87
N LYS A 20 -18.07 4.32 -2.49
CA LYS A 20 -18.98 3.62 -3.38
C LYS A 20 -19.99 4.63 -3.95
N GLN A 21 -19.93 4.85 -5.25
CA GLN A 21 -21.05 5.44 -5.97
C GLN A 21 -22.14 4.37 -6.10
N HIS A 22 -23.38 4.72 -5.75
CA HIS A 22 -24.53 3.82 -5.58
C HIS A 22 -24.54 2.62 -6.54
N TYR A 23 -24.51 1.40 -5.99
CA TYR A 23 -24.60 0.15 -6.75
C TYR A 23 -25.46 -0.86 -5.95
N PRO A 24 -26.59 -1.35 -6.48
CA PRO A 24 -27.50 -2.24 -5.76
C PRO A 24 -27.00 -3.69 -5.63
N GLY A 25 -25.81 -4.00 -6.14
CA GLY A 25 -25.22 -5.35 -6.10
C GLY A 25 -24.35 -5.62 -4.86
N ILE A 26 -24.32 -6.89 -4.45
CA ILE A 26 -23.37 -7.46 -3.49
C ILE A 26 -21.99 -7.59 -4.18
N GLY A 27 -20.94 -7.05 -3.55
CA GLY A 27 -19.61 -7.69 -3.60
C GLY A 27 -18.50 -7.15 -4.51
N LEU A 28 -18.60 -5.99 -5.18
CA LEU A 28 -17.54 -5.58 -6.14
C LEU A 28 -16.99 -4.15 -5.98
N ASN A 29 -17.54 -3.33 -5.06
CA ASN A 29 -17.14 -1.92 -4.97
C ASN A 29 -17.51 -1.36 -3.58
N HIS A 30 -16.70 -1.69 -2.56
CA HIS A 30 -16.90 -1.20 -1.20
C HIS A 30 -16.08 0.08 -0.97
N ASP A 31 -16.49 0.87 0.02
CA ASP A 31 -15.68 1.96 0.50
C ASP A 31 -14.29 1.46 0.90
N ARG A 32 -13.27 2.24 0.55
CA ARG A 32 -11.89 1.99 0.94
C ARG A 32 -11.40 3.13 1.79
N ASN A 33 -10.83 2.77 2.94
CA ASN A 33 -10.11 3.68 3.80
C ASN A 33 -8.62 3.35 3.75
N LEU A 34 -7.79 4.39 3.80
CA LEU A 34 -6.39 4.27 4.16
C LEU A 34 -6.31 4.47 5.67
N GLN A 35 -5.61 3.56 6.35
CA GLN A 35 -5.31 3.68 7.78
C GLN A 35 -3.89 4.20 7.92
N TRP A 36 -3.64 5.07 8.88
CA TRP A 36 -2.30 5.60 9.12
C TRP A 36 -2.01 5.71 10.60
N ILE A 37 -0.73 5.62 10.91
CA ILE A 37 -0.17 5.93 12.23
C ILE A 37 1.02 6.85 12.09
N GLU A 38 1.27 7.61 13.15
CA GLU A 38 2.54 8.25 13.45
C GLU A 38 3.09 7.61 14.72
N CYS A 39 4.33 7.14 14.66
CA CYS A 39 4.95 6.39 15.75
C CYS A 39 6.40 6.80 15.95
N GLU A 40 6.89 6.65 17.18
CA GLU A 40 8.30 6.82 17.51
C GLU A 40 8.98 5.46 17.57
N ILE A 41 10.08 5.32 16.82
CA ILE A 41 10.96 4.15 16.85
C ILE A 41 12.38 4.67 17.01
N ASN A 42 13.09 4.25 18.06
CA ASN A 42 14.46 4.68 18.35
C ASN A 42 14.63 6.22 18.34
N LYS A 43 13.68 6.97 18.92
CA LYS A 43 13.66 8.45 18.97
C LYS A 43 13.51 9.15 17.61
N LYS A 44 13.10 8.43 16.57
CA LYS A 44 12.75 8.99 15.26
C LYS A 44 11.27 8.73 14.99
N ILE A 45 10.60 9.74 14.46
CA ILE A 45 9.17 9.69 14.15
C ILE A 45 8.99 9.22 12.71
N TYR A 46 8.09 8.26 12.51
CA TYR A 46 7.73 7.73 11.20
C TYR A 46 6.21 7.71 11.02
N SER A 47 5.76 7.92 9.79
CA SER A 47 4.38 7.65 9.40
C SER A 47 4.28 6.35 8.62
N VAL A 48 3.36 5.47 9.04
CA VAL A 48 3.07 4.23 8.31
C VAL A 48 1.62 4.27 7.86
N LEU A 49 1.41 4.12 6.55
CA LEU A 49 0.12 4.20 5.88
C LEU A 49 -0.18 2.83 5.26
N ASN A 50 -1.27 2.19 5.70
CA ASN A 50 -1.71 0.91 5.17
C ASN A 50 -2.96 1.09 4.28
N VAL A 51 -2.90 0.54 3.08
CA VAL A 51 -3.97 0.61 2.09
C VAL A 51 -4.44 -0.78 1.68
N HIS A 52 -5.76 -0.94 1.58
CA HIS A 52 -6.37 -1.96 0.75
C HIS A 52 -7.19 -1.23 -0.33
N GLY A 53 -6.62 -1.13 -1.53
CA GLY A 53 -7.17 -0.37 -2.64
C GLY A 53 -8.42 -0.98 -3.26
N LEU A 54 -9.03 -0.22 -4.17
CA LEU A 54 -10.22 -0.62 -4.89
C LEU A 54 -9.97 -1.86 -5.76
N TRP A 55 -10.65 -2.93 -5.38
CA TRP A 55 -10.89 -4.08 -6.25
C TRP A 55 -12.26 -3.90 -6.91
N ASN A 56 -12.27 -3.78 -8.23
CA ASN A 56 -13.48 -3.51 -9.03
C ASN A 56 -13.86 -4.66 -9.98
N GLY A 57 -13.23 -5.83 -9.82
CA GLY A 57 -13.43 -7.01 -10.67
C GLY A 57 -12.92 -6.89 -12.12
N LYS A 58 -12.37 -5.74 -12.54
CA LYS A 58 -11.96 -5.45 -13.93
C LYS A 58 -10.44 -5.55 -14.13
N GLY A 59 -9.79 -6.47 -13.43
CA GLY A 59 -8.33 -6.62 -13.42
C GLY A 59 -7.64 -5.53 -12.59
N LYS A 60 -6.36 -5.26 -12.85
CA LYS A 60 -5.51 -4.33 -12.07
C LYS A 60 -4.94 -3.15 -12.87
N LYS A 61 -5.54 -2.87 -14.04
CA LYS A 61 -5.27 -1.68 -14.85
C LYS A 61 -5.93 -0.43 -14.25
N ASP A 62 -5.60 0.73 -14.81
CA ASP A 62 -6.23 1.98 -14.42
C ASP A 62 -7.75 1.97 -14.66
N SER A 63 -8.45 2.68 -13.78
CA SER A 63 -9.82 3.15 -13.97
C SER A 63 -9.93 4.57 -13.40
N PRO A 64 -10.93 5.36 -13.78
CA PRO A 64 -11.13 6.70 -13.20
C PRO A 64 -11.16 6.69 -11.66
N GLU A 65 -11.78 5.67 -11.06
CA GLU A 65 -11.88 5.49 -9.62
C GLU A 65 -10.52 5.20 -8.98
N ARG A 66 -9.70 4.34 -9.59
CA ARG A 66 -8.33 4.04 -9.11
C ARG A 66 -7.38 5.23 -9.22
N ILE A 67 -7.51 6.01 -10.29
CA ILE A 67 -6.75 7.24 -10.47
C ILE A 67 -7.15 8.25 -9.39
N ASN A 68 -8.46 8.42 -9.14
CA ASN A 68 -8.94 9.32 -8.09
C ASN A 68 -8.52 8.86 -6.68
N GLN A 69 -8.60 7.55 -6.41
CA GLN A 69 -8.11 6.96 -5.18
C GLN A 69 -6.62 7.27 -4.98
N SER A 70 -5.81 7.08 -6.03
CA SER A 70 -4.38 7.33 -5.97
C SER A 70 -4.05 8.82 -5.75
N LYS A 71 -4.81 9.73 -6.37
CA LYS A 71 -4.70 11.18 -6.12
C LYS A 71 -5.05 11.55 -4.68
N ARG A 72 -6.09 10.93 -4.09
CA ARG A 72 -6.46 11.16 -2.69
C ARG A 72 -5.37 10.68 -1.72
N ILE A 73 -4.84 9.49 -1.95
CA ILE A 73 -3.71 8.95 -1.17
C ILE A 73 -2.49 9.90 -1.29
N ARG A 74 -2.12 10.30 -2.51
CA ARG A 74 -1.01 11.23 -2.76
C ARG A 74 -1.21 12.56 -2.03
N HIS A 75 -2.39 13.17 -2.16
CA HIS A 75 -2.69 14.44 -1.49
C HIS A 75 -2.55 14.34 0.03
N PHE A 76 -2.99 13.23 0.64
CA PHE A 76 -2.79 13.02 2.07
C PHE A 76 -1.32 12.83 2.42
N MET A 77 -0.57 12.01 1.65
CA MET A 77 0.86 11.85 1.85
C MET A 77 1.64 13.18 1.71
N ASP A 78 1.17 14.13 0.89
CA ASP A 78 1.76 15.47 0.75
C ASP A 78 1.61 16.34 2.01
N THR A 79 0.65 16.02 2.89
CA THR A 79 0.49 16.72 4.17
C THR A 79 1.40 16.19 5.28
N ILE A 80 2.04 15.03 5.07
CA ILE A 80 2.89 14.37 6.06
C ILE A 80 4.35 14.79 5.84
N ASN A 81 4.95 15.38 6.87
CA ASN A 81 6.33 15.88 6.82
C ASN A 81 7.37 14.92 7.42
N THR A 82 6.92 13.83 8.05
CA THR A 82 7.80 12.80 8.61
C THR A 82 8.19 11.77 7.53
N PRO A 83 9.30 11.03 7.72
CA PRO A 83 9.63 9.86 6.90
C PRO A 83 8.45 8.90 6.86
N LYS A 84 8.04 8.47 5.67
CA LYS A 84 6.76 7.78 5.48
C LYS A 84 6.87 6.50 4.66
N ILE A 85 6.09 5.50 5.07
CA ILE A 85 5.91 4.22 4.37
C ILE A 85 4.44 4.10 3.96
N LEU A 86 4.19 3.84 2.68
CA LEU A 86 2.87 3.42 2.17
C LEU A 86 2.94 1.95 1.79
N CYS A 87 2.12 1.11 2.42
CA CYS A 87 2.12 -0.34 2.23
C CYS A 87 0.72 -0.94 2.12
N GLY A 88 0.63 -2.19 1.68
CA GLY A 88 -0.61 -2.98 1.64
C GLY A 88 -0.95 -3.52 0.25
N ASP A 89 -2.21 -3.92 0.04
CA ASP A 89 -2.74 -4.37 -1.25
C ASP A 89 -3.32 -3.19 -2.03
N PHE A 90 -2.65 -2.75 -3.08
CA PHE A 90 -3.07 -1.60 -3.88
C PHE A 90 -4.10 -1.99 -4.93
N ASN A 91 -4.21 -3.29 -5.26
CA ASN A 91 -4.97 -3.80 -6.41
C ASN A 91 -4.57 -3.17 -7.76
N LEU A 92 -3.28 -2.85 -7.92
CA LEU A 92 -2.71 -2.23 -9.11
C LEU A 92 -1.54 -3.06 -9.68
N ARG A 93 -1.35 -2.97 -11.00
CA ARG A 93 -0.09 -3.35 -11.65
C ARG A 93 0.95 -2.24 -11.55
N PRO A 94 2.26 -2.57 -11.60
CA PRO A 94 3.31 -1.57 -11.44
C PRO A 94 3.38 -0.59 -12.62
N ASP A 95 2.83 -0.91 -13.80
CA ASP A 95 2.89 -0.08 -15.00
C ASP A 95 1.77 0.98 -15.11
N THR A 96 0.85 1.01 -14.14
CA THR A 96 -0.33 1.88 -14.16
C THR A 96 -0.02 3.36 -13.89
N GLN A 97 -0.85 4.25 -14.42
CA GLN A 97 -0.82 5.67 -14.06
C GLN A 97 -1.12 5.89 -12.58
N SER A 98 -2.04 5.10 -12.01
CA SER A 98 -2.35 5.09 -10.59
C SER A 98 -1.09 4.85 -9.74
N MET A 99 -0.29 3.83 -10.09
CA MET A 99 0.98 3.58 -9.41
C MET A 99 1.97 4.75 -9.62
N LYS A 100 2.09 5.28 -10.83
CA LYS A 100 2.96 6.45 -11.10
C LYS A 100 2.63 7.68 -10.25
N ILE A 101 1.36 7.90 -9.91
CA ILE A 101 0.94 8.98 -9.01
C ILE A 101 1.46 8.73 -7.59
N LEU A 102 1.34 7.50 -7.10
CA LEU A 102 1.78 7.11 -5.76
C LEU A 102 3.32 7.12 -5.63
N GLU A 103 4.03 6.85 -6.72
CA GLU A 103 5.49 6.84 -6.78
C GLU A 103 6.12 8.25 -6.80
N GLN A 104 5.34 9.32 -6.96
CA GLN A 104 5.89 10.68 -6.95
C GLN A 104 6.53 10.98 -5.60
N GLY A 105 7.85 11.21 -5.57
CA GLY A 105 8.60 11.44 -4.34
C GLY A 105 8.72 10.20 -3.44
N MET A 106 8.47 9.01 -3.96
CA MET A 106 8.53 7.74 -3.22
C MET A 106 9.36 6.71 -3.99
N ILE A 107 9.93 5.74 -3.28
CA ILE A 107 10.72 4.62 -3.80
C ILE A 107 9.85 3.37 -3.74
N ASN A 108 9.55 2.76 -4.88
CA ASN A 108 8.80 1.51 -4.96
C ASN A 108 9.73 0.31 -4.79
N LEU A 109 9.68 -0.35 -3.63
CA LEU A 109 10.58 -1.46 -3.29
C LEU A 109 10.37 -2.71 -4.15
N VAL A 110 9.14 -2.96 -4.61
CA VAL A 110 8.84 -4.05 -5.56
C VAL A 110 9.56 -3.81 -6.89
N ARG A 111 9.60 -2.55 -7.36
CA ARG A 111 10.24 -2.19 -8.62
C ARG A 111 11.76 -2.22 -8.54
N ILE A 112 12.35 -1.55 -7.54
CA ILE A 112 13.82 -1.44 -7.45
C ILE A 112 14.49 -2.79 -7.17
N ASN A 113 13.78 -3.72 -6.50
CA ASN A 113 14.28 -5.08 -6.24
C ASN A 113 13.89 -6.09 -7.34
N ASN A 114 13.32 -5.64 -8.47
CA ASN A 114 12.92 -6.49 -9.60
C ASN A 114 12.03 -7.68 -9.22
N ILE A 115 11.13 -7.47 -8.24
CA ILE A 115 10.20 -8.51 -7.80
C ILE A 115 9.28 -8.92 -8.95
N ARG A 116 9.09 -10.25 -9.09
CA ARG A 116 8.30 -10.83 -10.19
C ARG A 116 6.86 -11.16 -9.80
N SER A 117 6.58 -11.32 -8.52
CA SER A 117 5.24 -11.55 -8.02
C SER A 117 5.13 -11.23 -6.53
N THR A 118 3.95 -10.79 -6.11
CA THR A 118 3.52 -10.70 -4.71
C THR A 118 2.35 -11.65 -4.41
N ARG A 119 2.25 -12.73 -5.20
CA ARG A 119 1.22 -13.76 -5.11
C ARG A 119 1.84 -15.13 -4.90
N THR A 120 1.11 -15.99 -4.22
CA THR A 120 1.50 -17.38 -3.96
C THR A 120 0.86 -18.32 -4.98
N ARG A 121 1.17 -19.63 -4.88
CA ARG A 121 0.53 -20.66 -5.72
C ARG A 121 -0.97 -20.78 -5.53
N PHE A 122 -1.53 -20.28 -4.42
CA PHE A 122 -2.98 -20.28 -4.21
C PHE A 122 -3.72 -19.26 -5.07
N TYR A 123 -2.99 -18.36 -5.76
CA TYR A 123 -3.56 -17.45 -6.75
C TYR A 123 -3.25 -17.93 -8.18
N PRO A 124 -4.12 -18.75 -8.80
CA PRO A 124 -3.85 -19.39 -10.08
C PRO A 124 -3.96 -18.44 -11.28
N LYS A 125 -4.39 -17.19 -11.07
CA LYS A 125 -4.60 -16.23 -12.15
C LYS A 125 -3.27 -15.67 -12.65
N GLU A 126 -3.28 -15.12 -13.86
CA GLU A 126 -2.08 -14.56 -14.51
C GLU A 126 -1.52 -13.33 -13.77
N GLU A 127 -2.38 -12.57 -13.11
CA GLU A 127 -1.98 -11.33 -12.41
C GLU A 127 -1.03 -11.62 -11.25
N LYS A 128 0.15 -10.99 -11.25
CA LYS A 128 1.23 -11.31 -10.31
C LYS A 128 1.44 -10.28 -9.22
N PHE A 129 0.86 -9.09 -9.34
CA PHE A 129 1.11 -7.98 -8.42
C PHE A 129 -0.17 -7.45 -7.81
N ALA A 130 -0.17 -7.19 -6.51
CA ALA A 130 -1.22 -6.45 -5.80
C ALA A 130 -0.60 -5.60 -4.69
N ASP A 131 0.32 -6.22 -3.98
CA ASP A 131 0.90 -5.71 -2.76
C ASP A 131 2.19 -4.96 -3.05
N TYR A 132 2.39 -3.85 -2.33
CA TYR A 132 3.57 -3.00 -2.48
C TYR A 132 4.00 -2.40 -1.15
N ILE A 133 5.28 -2.02 -1.07
CA ILE A 133 5.82 -1.11 -0.07
C ILE A 133 6.51 0.02 -0.80
N LEU A 134 6.08 1.25 -0.55
CA LEU A 134 6.66 2.49 -1.05
C LEU A 134 7.22 3.27 0.13
N THR A 135 8.45 3.76 0.03
CA THR A 135 9.09 4.56 1.10
C THR A 135 9.42 5.96 0.61
N SER A 136 9.44 6.94 1.50
CA SER A 136 10.06 8.23 1.17
C SER A 136 11.60 8.11 1.20
N PRO A 137 12.36 8.99 0.51
CA PRO A 137 13.82 8.85 0.38
C PRO A 137 14.60 8.91 1.70
N GLU A 138 14.01 9.43 2.77
CA GLU A 138 14.60 9.56 4.11
C GLU A 138 14.61 8.24 4.89
N ILE A 139 13.95 7.20 4.38
CA ILE A 139 13.93 5.85 4.96
C ILE A 139 15.06 5.04 4.34
N VAL A 140 15.99 4.61 5.19
CA VAL A 140 17.07 3.72 4.80
C VAL A 140 16.58 2.29 4.90
N VAL A 141 16.42 1.62 3.77
CA VAL A 141 15.99 0.21 3.71
C VAL A 141 17.21 -0.70 3.86
N ASN A 142 17.26 -1.46 4.94
CA ASN A 142 18.31 -2.44 5.20
C ASN A 142 18.01 -3.76 4.47
N GLU A 143 16.75 -4.18 4.49
CA GLU A 143 16.27 -5.39 3.86
C GLU A 143 14.85 -5.20 3.30
N PHE A 144 14.58 -5.81 2.14
CA PHE A 144 13.24 -5.96 1.61
C PHE A 144 13.08 -7.34 0.97
N THR A 145 12.09 -8.09 1.44
CA THR A 145 11.92 -9.51 1.06
C THR A 145 10.44 -9.82 0.80
N VAL A 146 10.17 -10.60 -0.25
CA VAL A 146 8.87 -11.25 -0.44
C VAL A 146 8.95 -12.60 0.27
N MET A 147 8.14 -12.82 1.29
CA MET A 147 8.23 -14.03 2.12
C MET A 147 7.74 -15.26 1.36
N ASP A 148 8.45 -16.38 1.56
CA ASP A 148 8.23 -17.65 0.85
C ASP A 148 7.07 -18.47 1.46
N ASP A 149 6.71 -18.19 2.72
CA ASP A 149 5.65 -18.88 3.44
C ASP A 149 4.27 -18.60 2.82
N GLU A 150 3.65 -19.63 2.26
CA GLU A 150 2.34 -19.52 1.63
C GLU A 150 1.22 -19.84 2.62
N VAL A 151 0.82 -18.83 3.40
CA VAL A 151 -0.34 -18.89 4.32
C VAL A 151 -1.58 -18.19 3.77
N SER A 152 -1.47 -17.59 2.58
CA SER A 152 -2.49 -16.79 1.89
C SER A 152 -2.26 -16.86 0.37
N ASP A 153 -3.22 -16.43 -0.44
CA ASP A 153 -3.04 -16.23 -1.90
C ASP A 153 -2.18 -15.00 -2.23
N HIS A 154 -1.85 -14.19 -1.22
CA HIS A 154 -0.87 -13.10 -1.26
C HIS A 154 0.40 -13.47 -0.49
N SER A 155 1.56 -13.08 -1.00
CA SER A 155 2.84 -13.20 -0.27
C SER A 155 2.99 -12.03 0.69
N ALA A 156 3.47 -12.28 1.91
CA ALA A 156 3.82 -11.21 2.83
C ALA A 156 5.04 -10.43 2.30
N LEU A 157 5.01 -9.10 2.43
CA LEU A 157 6.15 -8.24 2.13
C LEU A 157 6.79 -7.80 3.44
N TYR A 158 8.09 -8.07 3.57
CA TYR A 158 8.90 -7.70 4.72
C TYR A 158 9.82 -6.53 4.37
N ILE A 159 9.99 -5.62 5.33
CA ILE A 159 10.94 -4.52 5.27
C ILE A 159 11.63 -4.37 6.62
N ASP A 160 12.96 -4.25 6.59
CA ASP A 160 13.78 -3.74 7.69
C ASP A 160 14.33 -2.36 7.32
N PHE A 161 14.26 -1.40 8.24
CA PHE A 161 14.58 0.00 7.94
C PHE A 161 15.11 0.80 9.14
N SER A 162 15.73 1.96 8.84
CA SER A 162 16.14 3.00 9.79
C SER A 162 15.88 4.42 9.30
#